data_AF-A0A497KQC1-F1
#
_entry.id   AF-A0A497KQC1-F1
#
_cell.length_a   1.000
_cell.length_b   1.000
_cell.length_c   1.000
_cell.angle_alpha   90.00
_cell.angle_beta   90.00
_cell.angle_gamma   90.00
#
_symmetry.space_group_name_H-M   'P 1'
#
loop_
_entity.id
_entity.type
_entity.pdbx_description
1 polymer ?
#
loop_
_entity_poly.entity_id
_entity_poly.type
_entity_poly.pdbx_seq_one_letter_code
_entity_poly.pdbx_strand_id
1 'polypeptide(L)' 'MDYIRIFDTTLRDGEQTPGVSFTPEQKMEIAQQLDRLGVDTIE' A
#
# COMPACT_ATOMS: atom_id res chain seq x y z
N MET A 1 8.39 -13.82 21.36
CA MET A 1 7.15 -13.51 20.64
C MET A 1 7.50 -13.54 19.18
N ASP A 2 6.77 -14.29 18.38
CA ASP A 2 7.00 -14.33 16.94
C ASP A 2 6.39 -13.07 16.32
N TYR A 3 7.17 -12.38 15.49
CA TYR A 3 6.74 -11.17 14.79
C TYR A 3 6.21 -11.54 13.41
N ILE A 4 4.99 -11.12 13.09
CA ILE A 4 4.38 -11.28 11.77
C ILE A 4 4.68 -10.02 10.97
N ARG A 5 5.27 -10.20 9.78
CA ARG A 5 5.52 -9.11 8.84
C ARG A 5 4.35 -8.93 7.89
N ILE A 6 3.96 -7.70 7.64
CA ILE A 6 2.91 -7.31 6.70
C ILE A 6 3.55 -6.70 5.46
N PHE A 7 3.32 -7.37 4.32
CA PHE A 7 3.68 -6.89 2.99
C PHE A 7 2.39 -6.45 2.30
N ASP A 8 2.21 -5.15 2.12
CA ASP A 8 1.00 -4.56 1.54
C ASP A 8 1.21 -4.29 0.04
N THR A 9 0.32 -4.82 -0.81
CA THR A 9 0.39 -4.68 -2.27
C THR A 9 -0.66 -3.71 -2.83
N THR A 10 -1.25 -2.86 -1.99
CA THR A 10 -2.36 -1.98 -2.39
C THR A 10 -1.98 -1.05 -3.55
N LEU A 11 -0.76 -0.51 -3.58
CA LEU A 11 -0.37 0.43 -4.64
C LEU A 11 -0.12 -0.28 -5.97
N ARG A 12 0.50 -1.46 -5.96
CA ARG A 12 0.78 -2.24 -7.17
C ARG A 12 -0.40 -3.08 -7.64
N ASP A 13 -0.87 -4.02 -6.83
CA ASP A 13 -1.94 -4.96 -7.22
C ASP A 13 -3.28 -4.24 -7.30
N GLY A 14 -3.50 -3.27 -6.41
CA GLY A 14 -4.70 -2.42 -6.46
C GLY A 14 -4.80 -1.66 -7.77
N GLU A 15 -3.71 -1.06 -8.26
CA GLU A 15 -3.71 -0.35 -9.55
C GLU A 15 -3.79 -1.28 -10.77
N GLN A 16 -3.38 -2.54 -10.64
CA GLN A 16 -3.57 -3.55 -11.71
C GLN A 16 -5.01 -4.05 -11.81
N THR A 17 -5.87 -3.73 -10.84
CA THR A 17 -7.29 -4.09 -10.88
C THR A 17 -8.01 -3.32 -11.99
N PRO A 18 -8.78 -3.98 -12.88
CA PRO A 18 -9.47 -3.30 -13.96
C PRO A 18 -10.36 -2.16 -13.46
N GLY A 19 -10.14 -0.95 -14.01
CA GLY A 19 -10.90 0.24 -13.65
C GLY A 19 -10.35 1.00 -12.42
N VAL A 20 -9.25 0.56 -11.83
CA VAL A 20 -8.53 1.30 -10.78
C VAL A 20 -7.33 2.00 -11.40
N SER A 21 -7.15 3.27 -11.08
CA SER A 21 -5.95 4.04 -11.41
C SER A 21 -5.75 5.09 -10.33
N PHE A 22 -4.56 5.15 -9.76
CA PHE A 22 -4.23 6.13 -8.73
C PHE A 22 -3.40 7.25 -9.35
N THR A 23 -3.79 8.51 -9.09
CA THR A 23 -2.90 9.63 -9.39
C THR A 23 -1.66 9.58 -8.48
N PRO A 24 -0.54 10.21 -8.85
CA PRO A 24 0.64 10.29 -7.99
C PRO A 24 0.32 10.82 -6.57
N GLU A 25 -0.60 11.78 -6.46
CA GLU A 25 -1.05 12.35 -5.19
C GLU A 25 -1.81 11.31 -4.35
N GLN A 26 -2.70 10.54 -4.98
CA GLN A 26 -3.42 9.45 -4.31
C GLN A 26 -2.45 8.36 -3.84
N LYS A 27 -1.44 8.01 -4.65
CA LYS A 27 -0.41 7.05 -4.24
C LYS A 27 0.35 7.52 -3.02
N MET A 28 0.73 8.80 -2.98
CA MET A 28 1.42 9.39 -1.83
C MET A 28 0.53 9.38 -0.58
N GLU A 29 -0.76 9.72 -0.71
CA GLU A 29 -1.69 9.69 0.41
C GLU A 29 -1.89 8.28 0.94
N ILE A 30 -2.12 7.28 0.08
CA ILE A 30 -2.25 5.87 0.47
C ILE A 30 -0.96 5.38 1.15
N ALA A 31 0.22 5.67 0.58
CA ALA A 31 1.50 5.28 1.17
C ALA A 31 1.68 5.84 2.58
N GLN A 32 1.30 7.10 2.82
CA GLN A 32 1.35 7.70 4.15
C GLN A 32 0.38 7.05 5.14
N GLN A 33 -0.79 6.58 4.69
CA GLN A 33 -1.71 5.85 5.56
C GLN A 33 -1.19 4.46 5.90
N LEU A 34 -0.59 3.75 4.93
CA LEU A 34 0.04 2.44 5.16
C LEU A 34 1.24 2.54 6.11
N ASP A 35 2.05 3.59 5.98
CA ASP A 35 3.15 3.88 6.91
C ASP A 35 2.64 4.15 8.34
N ARG A 36 1.58 4.96 8.48
CA ARG A 36 0.92 5.19 9.80
C ARG A 36 0.31 3.92 10.39
N LEU A 37 -0.15 3.00 9.56
CA LEU A 37 -0.66 1.70 9.99
C LEU A 37 0.47 0.77 10.48
N GLY A 38 1.72 1.04 10.07
CA GLY A 38 2.90 0.31 10.49
C GLY A 38 3.12 -0.99 9.71
N VAL A 39 2.80 -1.01 8.41
CA VAL A 39 3.15 -2.15 7.54
C VAL A 39 4.67 -2.22 7.33
N ASP A 40 5.22 -3.42 7.21
CA ASP A 40 6.66 -3.62 7.05
C ASP A 40 7.16 -3.24 5.65
N THR A 41 6.31 -3.37 4.63
CA THR A 41 6.66 -3.08 3.24
C THR A 41 5.41 -2.69 2.46
N ILE A 42 5.57 -1.69 1.58
CA ILE A 42 4.56 -1.21 0.64
C ILE A 42 5.10 -1.47 -0.76
N GLU A 43 4.32 -2.19 -1.59
CA GLU A 43 4.61 -2.45 -3.01
C GLU A 43 3.70 -1.66 -3.97
#